data_AF-A0A2M7EVB9-F1
#
_entry.id   AF-A0A2M7EVB9-F1
#
_cell.length_a   1.000
_cell.length_b   1.000
_cell.length_c   1.000
_cell.angle_alpha   90.00
_cell.angle_beta   90.00
_cell.angle_gamma   90.00
#
_symmetry.space_group_name_H-M   'P 1'
#
loop_
_entity.id
_entity.type
_entity.pdbx_description
1 polymer ?
#
loop_
_entity_poly.entity_id
_entity_poly.type
_entity_poly.pdbx_seq_one_letter_code
_entity_poly.pdbx_strand_id
1 'polypeptide(L)'
;MTRRSLPPTASVVEAAEGTKLHAPAAARNAQAITEALKAIAPPQGRALELASGTGQHVAGFARALPGLIWQPSEIDATRRASIDAHAAEAARPNLRPALALDATAPGWGTIHAGQSLIVLINLLHLISTPEARTLIAEVARALAPGGRCAFYGPFLRDGRTTSEGDARFHASLIAQDPEIGYKDLAEVQDWLAGTGLARIETREMPANNLFLVAERVG
;
A
#
# COMPACT_ATOMS: atom_id res chain seq x y z
N MET A 1 0.29 0.49 18.86
CA MET A 1 0.37 1.84 18.28
C MET A 1 -0.85 2.63 18.69
N THR A 2 -0.70 3.86 19.20
CA THR A 2 -1.85 4.75 19.39
C THR A 2 -2.32 5.17 18.00
N ARG A 3 -3.57 4.88 17.66
CA ARG A 3 -4.17 5.23 16.36
C ARG A 3 -3.95 6.74 16.13
N ARG A 4 -3.17 7.13 15.13
CA ARG A 4 -2.98 8.56 14.79
C ARG A 4 -4.34 9.18 14.50
N SER A 5 -4.54 10.39 15.01
CA SER A 5 -5.67 11.21 14.61
C SER A 5 -5.40 11.69 13.18
N LEU A 6 -6.11 11.13 12.20
CA LEU A 6 -6.04 11.56 10.80
C LEU A 6 -7.17 12.54 10.51
N PRO A 7 -7.02 13.46 9.54
CA PRO A 7 -8.13 14.31 9.16
C PRO A 7 -9.26 13.44 8.58
N PRO A 8 -10.54 13.83 8.74
CA PRO A 8 -11.68 13.03 8.27
C PRO A 8 -11.62 12.66 6.78
N THR A 9 -10.91 13.46 5.98
CA THR A 9 -10.73 13.29 4.54
C THR A 9 -9.66 12.26 4.15
N ALA A 10 -8.78 11.86 5.07
CA ALA A 10 -7.63 11.00 4.75
C ALA A 10 -7.99 9.52 4.58
N SER A 11 -9.06 9.05 5.22
CA SER A 11 -9.45 7.63 5.19
C SER A 11 -10.97 7.46 5.18
N VAL A 12 -11.62 8.18 4.25
CA VAL A 12 -13.08 8.17 4.10
C VAL A 12 -13.57 6.77 3.74
N VAL A 13 -14.51 6.27 4.54
CA VAL A 13 -15.20 5.02 4.32
C VAL A 13 -16.70 5.20 4.55
N GLU A 14 -17.48 4.49 3.75
CA GLU A 14 -18.93 4.38 3.83
C GLU A 14 -19.27 2.96 4.25
N ALA A 15 -20.34 2.80 5.05
CA ALA A 15 -20.87 1.47 5.34
C ALA A 15 -21.44 0.85 4.06
N ALA A 16 -21.14 -0.42 3.83
CA ALA A 16 -21.75 -1.25 2.79
C ALA A 16 -22.47 -2.44 3.44
N GLU A 17 -22.89 -3.42 2.64
CA GLU A 17 -23.63 -4.59 3.14
C GLU A 17 -22.82 -5.41 4.15
N GLY A 18 -23.43 -5.70 5.31
CA GLY A 18 -22.79 -6.46 6.38
C GLY A 18 -21.65 -5.70 7.06
N THR A 19 -20.48 -6.35 7.20
CA THR A 19 -19.26 -5.73 7.74
C THR A 19 -18.41 -5.06 6.66
N LYS A 20 -18.85 -5.06 5.39
CA LYS A 20 -18.11 -4.42 4.30
C LYS A 20 -18.10 -2.91 4.50
N LEU A 21 -16.92 -2.33 4.32
CA LEU A 21 -16.72 -0.91 4.14
C LEU A 21 -16.46 -0.63 2.65
N HIS A 22 -16.84 0.56 2.22
CA HIS A 22 -16.59 1.06 0.88
C HIS A 22 -15.78 2.37 0.96
N ALA A 23 -14.68 2.44 0.24
CA ALA A 23 -13.87 3.64 0.06
C ALA A 23 -14.02 4.12 -1.39
N PRO A 24 -14.67 5.27 -1.63
CA PRO A 24 -14.80 5.83 -2.98
C PRO A 24 -13.45 6.05 -3.67
N ALA A 25 -12.41 6.41 -2.90
CA ALA A 25 -11.06 6.54 -3.44
C ALA A 25 -10.49 5.21 -3.96
N ALA A 26 -10.73 4.11 -3.23
CA ALA A 26 -10.32 2.78 -3.65
C ALA A 26 -11.05 2.35 -4.94
N ALA A 27 -12.36 2.62 -5.03
CA ALA A 27 -13.13 2.33 -6.25
C ALA A 27 -12.59 3.09 -7.48
N ARG A 28 -12.28 4.39 -7.32
CA ARG A 28 -11.77 5.23 -8.43
C ARG A 28 -10.43 4.76 -8.97
N ASN A 29 -9.52 4.30 -8.11
CA ASN A 29 -8.15 3.94 -8.53
C ASN A 29 -7.93 2.42 -8.73
N ALA A 30 -8.90 1.57 -8.37
CA ALA A 30 -8.77 0.10 -8.43
C ALA A 30 -8.35 -0.41 -9.81
N GLN A 31 -9.01 0.03 -10.89
CA GLN A 31 -8.70 -0.45 -12.23
C GLN A 31 -7.28 -0.06 -12.65
N ALA A 32 -6.91 1.21 -12.50
CA ALA A 32 -5.60 1.71 -12.88
C ALA A 32 -4.47 1.00 -12.13
N ILE A 33 -4.62 0.82 -10.81
CA ILE A 33 -3.63 0.10 -9.99
C ILE A 33 -3.55 -1.37 -10.41
N THR A 34 -4.70 -2.02 -10.67
CA THR A 34 -4.73 -3.43 -11.11
C THR A 34 -3.96 -3.62 -12.42
N GLU A 35 -4.14 -2.74 -13.41
CA GLU A 35 -3.43 -2.83 -14.68
C GLU A 35 -1.93 -2.53 -14.52
N ALA A 36 -1.56 -1.53 -13.72
CA ALA A 36 -0.15 -1.26 -13.42
C ALA A 36 0.54 -2.44 -12.73
N LEU A 37 -0.18 -3.13 -11.84
CA LEU A 37 0.31 -4.28 -11.10
C LEU A 37 0.49 -5.51 -12.00
N LYS A 38 -0.44 -5.77 -12.93
CA LYS A 38 -0.30 -6.86 -13.92
C LYS A 38 0.99 -6.75 -14.74
N ALA A 39 1.42 -5.54 -15.05
CA ALA A 39 2.64 -5.32 -15.82
C ALA A 39 3.93 -5.68 -15.07
N ILE A 40 3.91 -5.83 -13.74
CA ILE A 40 5.10 -6.14 -12.93
C ILE A 40 5.02 -7.44 -12.14
N ALA A 41 3.81 -7.93 -11.90
CA ALA A 41 3.56 -9.07 -11.05
C ALA A 41 4.22 -10.33 -11.62
N PRO A 42 4.87 -11.16 -10.78
CA PRO A 42 5.34 -12.46 -11.23
C PRO A 42 4.13 -13.36 -11.55
N PRO A 43 4.29 -14.37 -12.43
CA PRO A 43 3.18 -15.24 -12.83
C PRO A 43 2.62 -16.06 -11.67
N GLN A 44 3.43 -16.34 -10.65
CA GLN A 44 3.04 -17.09 -9.46
C GLN A 44 3.85 -16.66 -8.23
N GLY A 45 3.34 -17.00 -7.05
CA GLY A 45 4.05 -16.78 -5.79
C GLY A 45 3.17 -16.23 -4.67
N ARG A 46 3.81 -15.68 -3.64
CA ARG A 46 3.14 -15.06 -2.49
C ARG A 46 3.08 -13.55 -2.68
N ALA A 47 1.91 -12.98 -2.44
CA ALA A 47 1.70 -11.53 -2.49
C ALA A 47 1.18 -11.03 -1.14
N LEU A 48 1.74 -9.96 -0.63
CA LEU A 48 1.29 -9.27 0.59
C LEU A 48 0.79 -7.88 0.23
N GLU A 49 -0.45 -7.57 0.58
CA GLU A 49 -0.94 -6.19 0.57
C GLU A 49 -0.86 -5.63 2.00
N LEU A 50 -0.14 -4.53 2.16
CA LEU A 50 0.02 -3.81 3.41
C LEU A 50 -1.05 -2.74 3.54
N ALA A 51 -1.69 -2.64 4.72
CA ALA A 51 -2.75 -1.70 5.01
C ALA A 51 -3.88 -1.73 3.95
N SER A 52 -4.45 -2.92 3.77
CA SER A 52 -5.48 -3.24 2.76
C SER A 52 -6.77 -2.40 2.88
N GLY A 53 -6.93 -1.60 3.93
CA GLY A 53 -7.97 -0.58 3.99
C GLY A 53 -9.36 -1.16 4.09
N THR A 54 -10.14 -1.14 3.02
CA THR A 54 -11.48 -1.76 2.98
C THR A 54 -11.46 -3.19 2.43
N GLY A 55 -10.40 -3.57 1.71
CA GLY A 55 -10.28 -4.86 1.01
C GLY A 55 -10.73 -4.85 -0.46
N GLN A 56 -11.19 -3.70 -0.99
CA GLN A 56 -11.61 -3.58 -2.39
C GLN A 56 -10.49 -3.91 -3.39
N HIS A 57 -9.26 -3.47 -3.11
CA HIS A 57 -8.11 -3.69 -3.98
C HIS A 57 -7.69 -5.16 -4.02
N VAL A 58 -7.41 -5.77 -2.86
CA VAL A 58 -6.99 -7.19 -2.80
C VAL A 58 -8.03 -8.14 -3.43
N ALA A 59 -9.32 -7.87 -3.27
CA ALA A 59 -10.37 -8.66 -3.90
C ALA A 59 -10.29 -8.60 -5.44
N GLY A 60 -10.02 -7.41 -5.99
CA GLY A 60 -9.74 -7.20 -7.41
C GLY A 60 -8.44 -7.89 -7.86
N PHE A 61 -7.37 -7.76 -7.08
CA PHE A 61 -6.06 -8.35 -7.40
C PHE A 61 -6.12 -9.87 -7.43
N ALA A 62 -6.81 -10.50 -6.49
CA ALA A 62 -6.98 -11.95 -6.46
C ALA A 62 -7.69 -12.50 -7.71
N ARG A 63 -8.61 -11.72 -8.29
CA ARG A 63 -9.27 -12.05 -9.56
C ARG A 63 -8.33 -11.84 -10.76
N ALA A 64 -7.62 -10.72 -10.79
CA ALA A 64 -6.77 -10.32 -11.91
C ALA A 64 -5.46 -11.10 -12.01
N LEU A 65 -4.93 -11.58 -10.88
CA LEU A 65 -3.63 -12.23 -10.74
C LEU A 65 -3.79 -13.59 -10.03
N PRO A 66 -4.42 -14.59 -10.69
CA PRO A 66 -4.82 -15.84 -10.05
C PRO A 66 -3.64 -16.74 -9.64
N GLY A 67 -2.45 -16.54 -10.22
CA GLY A 67 -1.25 -17.29 -9.82
C GLY A 67 -0.61 -16.81 -8.52
N LEU A 68 -1.01 -15.65 -8.00
CA LEU A 68 -0.53 -15.12 -6.74
C LEU A 68 -1.47 -15.49 -5.59
N ILE A 69 -0.90 -15.94 -4.48
CA ILE A 69 -1.59 -16.15 -3.22
C ILE A 69 -1.53 -14.84 -2.42
N TRP A 70 -2.66 -14.15 -2.37
CA TRP A 70 -2.82 -12.85 -1.73
C TRP A 70 -3.06 -13.00 -0.22
N GLN A 71 -2.21 -12.33 0.55
CA GLN A 71 -2.36 -12.10 1.97
C GLN A 71 -2.63 -10.62 2.18
N PRO A 72 -3.87 -10.20 2.45
CA PRO A 72 -4.13 -8.84 2.90
C PRO A 72 -3.74 -8.67 4.36
N SER A 73 -3.43 -7.44 4.76
CA SER A 73 -3.05 -7.14 6.14
C SER A 73 -3.48 -5.74 6.55
N GLU A 74 -3.84 -5.59 7.82
CA GLU A 74 -4.36 -4.34 8.37
C GLU A 74 -4.30 -4.34 9.91
N ILE A 75 -4.00 -3.20 10.51
CA ILE A 75 -3.89 -3.07 11.97
C ILE A 75 -5.26 -2.90 12.64
N ASP A 76 -6.21 -2.26 11.94
CA ASP A 76 -7.57 -2.02 12.45
C ASP A 76 -8.47 -3.27 12.30
N ALA A 77 -9.08 -3.68 13.41
CA ALA A 77 -9.92 -4.89 13.44
C ALA A 77 -11.20 -4.76 12.61
N THR A 78 -11.82 -3.57 12.58
CA THR A 78 -13.03 -3.31 11.78
C THR A 78 -12.72 -3.39 10.30
N ARG A 79 -11.59 -2.84 9.88
CA ARG A 79 -11.10 -2.93 8.49
C ARG A 79 -10.74 -4.37 8.11
N ARG A 80 -10.11 -5.14 9.00
CA ARG A 80 -9.92 -6.59 8.78
C ARG A 80 -11.23 -7.32 8.54
N ALA A 81 -12.27 -7.06 9.35
CA ALA A 81 -13.59 -7.64 9.14
C ALA A 81 -14.23 -7.22 7.80
N SER A 82 -13.98 -6.00 7.33
CA SER A 82 -14.37 -5.57 5.98
C SER A 82 -13.59 -6.32 4.90
N ILE A 83 -12.27 -6.46 5.04
CA ILE A 83 -11.41 -7.17 4.09
C ILE A 83 -11.89 -8.62 3.94
N ASP A 84 -12.15 -9.31 5.06
CA ASP A 84 -12.63 -10.69 5.05
C ASP A 84 -14.00 -10.82 4.38
N ALA A 85 -14.88 -9.82 4.54
CA ALA A 85 -16.18 -9.80 3.87
C ALA A 85 -16.05 -9.58 2.34
N HIS A 86 -15.17 -8.68 1.90
CA HIS A 86 -14.83 -8.52 0.47
C HIS A 86 -14.18 -9.79 -0.10
N ALA A 87 -13.32 -10.46 0.68
CA ALA A 87 -12.68 -11.71 0.28
C ALA A 87 -13.69 -12.85 0.12
N ALA A 88 -14.64 -12.97 1.05
CA ALA A 88 -15.72 -13.95 0.98
C ALA A 88 -16.61 -13.73 -0.26
N GLU A 89 -16.99 -12.48 -0.54
CA GLU A 89 -17.76 -12.13 -1.74
C GLU A 89 -16.98 -12.42 -3.04
N ALA A 90 -15.68 -12.14 -3.06
CA ALA A 90 -14.84 -12.43 -4.22
C ALA A 90 -14.72 -13.95 -4.48
N ALA A 91 -14.91 -14.79 -3.45
CA ALA A 91 -14.89 -16.25 -3.50
C ALA A 91 -13.66 -16.82 -4.24
N ARG A 92 -12.49 -16.22 -3.98
CA ARG A 92 -11.23 -16.58 -4.65
C ARG A 92 -10.38 -17.51 -3.78
N PRO A 93 -9.96 -18.69 -4.26
CA PRO A 93 -9.16 -19.63 -3.45
C PRO A 93 -7.74 -19.11 -3.17
N ASN A 94 -7.28 -18.12 -3.94
CA ASN A 94 -5.98 -17.49 -3.80
C ASN A 94 -6.01 -16.24 -2.92
N LEU A 95 -7.09 -15.97 -2.19
CA LEU A 95 -7.21 -14.85 -1.26
C LEU A 95 -7.37 -15.35 0.17
N ARG A 96 -6.41 -15.02 1.04
CA ARG A 96 -6.39 -15.42 2.45
C ARG A 96 -7.16 -14.44 3.34
N PRO A 97 -7.60 -14.86 4.54
CA PRO A 97 -8.10 -13.94 5.56
C PRO A 97 -7.08 -12.86 5.93
N ALA A 98 -7.56 -11.69 6.35
CA ALA A 98 -6.74 -10.54 6.70
C ALA A 98 -5.88 -10.80 7.93
N LEU A 99 -4.60 -10.47 7.83
CA LEU A 99 -3.64 -10.56 8.92
C LEU A 99 -3.65 -9.27 9.76
N ALA A 100 -3.60 -9.41 11.09
CA ALA A 100 -3.29 -8.31 11.98
C ALA A 100 -1.79 -7.98 11.91
N LEU A 101 -1.42 -6.95 11.14
CA LEU A 101 -0.04 -6.53 10.93
C LEU A 101 0.02 -5.01 10.96
N ASP A 102 0.93 -4.48 11.78
CA ASP A 102 1.31 -3.07 11.77
C ASP A 102 2.50 -2.88 10.83
N ALA A 103 2.28 -2.28 9.66
CA ALA A 103 3.30 -2.17 8.62
C ALA A 103 4.47 -1.27 9.04
N THR A 104 4.27 -0.44 10.07
CA THR A 104 5.27 0.50 10.58
C THR A 104 6.08 -0.07 11.74
N ALA A 105 5.68 -1.22 12.30
CA ALA A 105 6.42 -1.89 13.36
C ALA A 105 7.59 -2.69 12.77
N PRO A 106 8.74 -2.78 13.44
CA PRO A 106 9.84 -3.63 12.99
C PRO A 106 9.55 -5.12 13.23
N GLY A 107 10.24 -5.99 12.49
CA GLY A 107 10.30 -7.44 12.70
C GLY A 107 9.34 -8.28 11.84
N TRP A 108 8.27 -7.69 11.29
CA TRP A 108 7.30 -8.44 10.48
C TRP A 108 7.90 -8.96 9.18
N GLY A 109 8.92 -8.28 8.63
CA GLY A 109 9.51 -8.64 7.35
C GLY A 109 10.20 -10.00 7.41
N THR A 110 10.86 -10.32 8.53
CA THR A 110 11.45 -11.65 8.76
C THR A 110 10.36 -12.71 8.95
N ILE A 111 9.29 -12.40 9.68
CA ILE A 111 8.18 -13.33 9.96
C ILE A 111 7.43 -13.68 8.66
N HIS A 112 7.28 -12.71 7.76
CA HIS A 112 6.55 -12.86 6.50
C HIS A 112 7.47 -12.91 5.29
N ALA A 113 8.70 -13.42 5.44
CA ALA A 113 9.66 -13.55 4.35
C ALA A 113 9.16 -14.41 3.17
N GLY A 114 9.81 -14.26 2.02
CA GLY A 114 9.54 -15.03 0.81
C GLY A 114 8.37 -14.48 -0.02
N GLN A 115 8.09 -13.18 0.06
CA GLN A 115 7.08 -12.53 -0.78
C GLN A 115 7.62 -12.30 -2.18
N SER A 116 6.91 -12.79 -3.19
CA SER A 116 7.21 -12.52 -4.60
C SER A 116 6.73 -11.12 -4.98
N LEU A 117 5.70 -10.60 -4.30
CA LEU A 117 5.14 -9.29 -4.51
C LEU A 117 4.70 -8.66 -3.18
N ILE A 118 5.00 -7.39 -2.96
CA ILE A 118 4.43 -6.60 -1.85
C ILE A 118 3.82 -5.32 -2.40
N VAL A 119 2.60 -4.99 -2.01
CA VAL A 119 1.89 -3.78 -2.48
C VAL A 119 1.48 -2.92 -1.31
N LEU A 120 1.67 -1.61 -1.44
CA LEU A 120 1.20 -0.59 -0.51
C LEU A 120 0.44 0.48 -1.28
N ILE A 121 -0.77 0.82 -0.84
CA ILE A 121 -1.63 1.79 -1.53
C ILE A 121 -2.03 2.88 -0.54
N ASN A 122 -1.67 4.13 -0.83
CA ASN A 122 -2.11 5.31 -0.10
C ASN A 122 -1.80 5.33 1.41
N LEU A 123 -0.69 4.72 1.86
CA LEU A 123 -0.28 4.77 3.28
C LEU A 123 0.86 5.76 3.56
N LEU A 124 1.83 5.93 2.67
CA LEU A 124 3.09 6.66 3.00
C LEU A 124 2.86 8.10 3.47
N HIS A 125 1.79 8.75 3.00
CA HIS A 125 1.45 10.11 3.40
C HIS A 125 0.69 10.19 4.74
N LEU A 126 0.30 9.06 5.31
CA LEU A 126 -0.44 8.94 6.58
C LEU A 126 0.44 8.46 7.75
N ILE A 127 1.72 8.23 7.49
CA ILE A 127 2.70 7.76 8.47
C ILE A 127 3.89 8.72 8.53
N SER A 128 4.61 8.70 9.64
CA SER A 128 5.78 9.56 9.82
C SER A 128 6.94 9.14 8.92
N THR A 129 7.92 10.03 8.72
CA THR A 129 9.14 9.67 7.97
C THR A 129 9.90 8.49 8.61
N PRO A 130 10.11 8.44 9.94
CA PRO A 130 10.70 7.26 10.59
C PRO A 130 9.93 5.96 10.33
N GLU A 131 8.60 6.01 10.34
CA GLU A 131 7.75 4.83 10.08
C GLU A 131 7.78 4.39 8.63
N ALA A 132 7.78 5.33 7.68
CA ALA A 132 7.95 5.02 6.27
C ALA A 132 9.29 4.32 6.02
N ARG A 133 10.36 4.78 6.67
CA ARG A 133 11.68 4.12 6.60
C ARG A 133 11.66 2.72 7.20
N THR A 134 11.03 2.53 8.35
CA THR A 134 10.86 1.20 8.96
C THR A 134 10.08 0.27 8.04
N LEU A 135 8.94 0.73 7.51
CA LEU A 135 8.13 -0.03 6.55
C LEU A 135 8.95 -0.46 5.34
N ILE A 136 9.70 0.45 4.72
CA ILE A 136 10.54 0.16 3.55
C ILE A 136 11.62 -0.88 3.89
N ALA A 137 12.27 -0.76 5.06
CA ALA A 137 13.24 -1.74 5.51
C ALA A 137 12.63 -3.13 5.73
N GLU A 138 11.42 -3.22 6.29
CA GLU A 138 10.73 -4.49 6.47
C GLU A 138 10.24 -5.09 5.13
N VAL A 139 9.78 -4.26 4.19
CA VAL A 139 9.46 -4.68 2.81
C VAL A 139 10.68 -5.34 2.17
N ALA A 140 11.84 -4.70 2.23
CA ALA A 140 13.07 -5.24 1.65
C ALA A 140 13.46 -6.61 2.25
N ARG A 141 13.28 -6.78 3.57
CA ARG A 141 13.54 -8.06 4.26
C ARG A 141 12.53 -9.14 3.88
N ALA A 142 11.27 -8.77 3.68
CA ALA A 142 10.19 -9.71 3.39
C ALA A 142 10.22 -10.26 1.96
N LEU A 143 10.72 -9.48 1.00
CA LEU A 143 10.79 -9.90 -0.41
C LEU A 143 11.68 -11.11 -0.58
N ALA A 144 11.27 -12.07 -1.41
CA ALA A 144 12.15 -13.11 -1.92
C ALA A 144 13.23 -12.52 -2.86
N PRO A 145 14.36 -13.19 -3.08
CA PRO A 145 15.25 -12.87 -4.21
C PRO A 145 14.45 -12.77 -5.52
N GLY A 146 14.61 -11.69 -6.28
CA GLY A 146 13.82 -11.37 -7.49
C GLY A 146 12.39 -10.90 -7.22
N GLY A 147 11.96 -10.81 -5.96
CA GLY A 147 10.66 -10.28 -5.55
C GLY A 147 10.58 -8.77 -5.74
N ARG A 148 9.37 -8.26 -5.98
CA ARG A 148 9.12 -6.83 -6.25
C ARG A 148 8.20 -6.22 -5.20
N CYS A 149 8.42 -4.95 -4.89
CA CYS A 149 7.43 -4.14 -4.19
C CYS A 149 6.89 -3.03 -5.09
N ALA A 150 5.65 -2.61 -4.81
CA ALA A 150 5.03 -1.48 -5.45
C ALA A 150 4.33 -0.57 -4.44
N PHE A 151 4.65 0.72 -4.48
CA PHE A 151 4.02 1.75 -3.66
C PHE A 151 3.21 2.67 -4.56
N TYR A 152 1.92 2.77 -4.26
CA TYR A 152 1.01 3.69 -4.92
C TYR A 152 0.63 4.84 -3.99
N GLY A 153 0.65 6.05 -4.52
CA GLY A 153 0.04 7.19 -3.85
C GLY A 153 0.64 8.52 -4.28
N PRO A 154 0.34 9.58 -3.52
CA PRO A 154 0.87 10.89 -3.80
C PRO A 154 2.28 11.07 -3.23
N PHE A 155 3.09 11.84 -3.94
CA PHE A 155 4.48 12.17 -3.57
C PHE A 155 4.77 13.61 -3.95
N LEU A 156 5.68 14.26 -3.24
CA LEU A 156 6.28 15.53 -3.67
C LEU A 156 7.25 15.30 -4.84
N ARG A 157 7.51 16.34 -5.63
CA ARG A 157 8.60 16.42 -6.61
C ARG A 157 9.48 17.59 -6.23
N ASP A 158 10.72 17.30 -5.80
CA ASP A 158 11.66 18.32 -5.35
C ASP A 158 11.07 19.23 -4.26
N GLY A 159 10.38 18.62 -3.29
CA GLY A 159 9.70 19.28 -2.19
C GLY A 159 8.39 20.00 -2.56
N ARG A 160 7.90 19.85 -3.80
CA ARG A 160 6.69 20.56 -4.30
C ARG A 160 5.54 19.60 -4.57
N THR A 161 4.33 20.07 -4.31
CA THR A 161 3.10 19.39 -4.73
C THR A 161 2.83 19.61 -6.21
N THR A 162 2.09 18.69 -6.82
CA THR A 162 1.83 18.64 -8.27
C THR A 162 0.54 19.34 -8.70
N SER A 163 -0.31 19.71 -7.75
CA SER A 163 -1.56 20.43 -8.01
C SER A 163 -2.03 21.20 -6.77
N GLU A 164 -3.00 22.10 -6.94
CA GLU A 164 -3.66 22.76 -5.81
C GLU A 164 -4.42 21.77 -4.90
N GLY A 165 -5.01 20.73 -5.49
CA GLY A 165 -5.68 19.67 -4.72
C GLY A 165 -4.71 18.94 -3.82
N ASP A 166 -3.53 18.58 -4.37
CA ASP A 166 -2.43 17.98 -3.64
C ASP A 166 -1.90 18.92 -2.55
N ALA A 167 -1.73 20.21 -2.85
CA ALA A 167 -1.30 21.21 -1.88
C ALA A 167 -2.25 21.32 -0.69
N ARG A 168 -3.57 21.40 -0.95
CA ARG A 168 -4.58 21.44 0.11
C ARG A 168 -4.59 20.17 0.94
N PHE A 169 -4.55 19.00 0.30
CA PHE A 169 -4.57 17.73 1.03
C PHE A 169 -3.31 17.54 1.88
N HIS A 170 -2.13 17.80 1.31
CA HIS A 170 -0.86 17.78 2.03
C HIS A 170 -0.85 18.71 3.24
N ALA A 171 -1.30 19.97 3.07
CA ALA A 171 -1.40 20.92 4.16
C ALA A 171 -2.40 20.47 5.24
N SER A 172 -3.53 19.86 4.85
CA SER A 172 -4.51 19.35 5.82
C SER A 172 -3.97 18.19 6.66
N LEU A 173 -3.09 17.36 6.09
CA LEU A 173 -2.41 16.29 6.82
C LEU A 173 -1.43 16.88 7.85
N ILE A 174 -0.56 17.79 7.41
CA ILE A 174 0.42 18.47 8.29
C ILE A 174 -0.28 19.23 9.42
N ALA A 175 -1.38 19.91 9.13
CA ALA A 175 -2.14 20.67 10.12
C ALA A 175 -2.74 19.76 11.22
N GLN A 176 -3.05 18.51 10.89
CA GLN A 176 -3.57 17.53 11.84
C GLN A 176 -2.44 16.86 12.64
N ASP A 177 -1.35 16.52 11.98
CA ASP A 177 -0.15 15.95 12.58
C ASP A 177 1.08 16.38 11.74
N PRO A 178 2.04 17.14 12.30
CA PRO A 178 3.17 17.66 11.55
C PRO A 178 4.15 16.58 11.06
N GLU A 179 4.05 15.34 11.55
CA GLU A 179 4.89 14.23 11.10
C GLU A 179 4.39 13.58 9.80
N ILE A 180 3.12 13.81 9.42
CA ILE A 180 2.50 13.19 8.24
C ILE A 180 2.34 14.19 7.09
N GLY A 181 1.96 13.68 5.92
CA GLY A 181 2.01 14.41 4.66
C GLY A 181 2.83 13.68 3.61
N TYR A 182 2.79 14.22 2.39
CA TYR A 182 3.45 13.61 1.24
C TYR A 182 4.95 13.48 1.49
N LYS A 183 5.51 12.34 1.10
CA LYS A 183 6.96 12.13 1.10
C LYS A 183 7.53 12.55 -0.24
N ASP A 184 8.77 13.03 -0.24
CA ASP A 184 9.43 13.36 -1.50
C ASP A 184 9.80 12.09 -2.26
N LEU A 185 9.59 12.12 -3.58
CA LEU A 185 9.88 10.97 -4.43
C LEU A 185 11.36 10.58 -4.35
N ALA A 186 12.27 11.55 -4.45
CA ALA A 186 13.71 11.28 -4.45
C ALA A 186 14.15 10.65 -3.12
N GLU A 187 13.64 11.17 -1.99
CA GLU A 187 13.92 10.60 -0.67
C GLU A 187 13.43 9.15 -0.54
N VAL A 188 12.23 8.84 -1.03
CA VAL A 188 11.69 7.47 -0.97
C VAL A 188 12.50 6.52 -1.86
N GLN A 189 12.94 6.98 -3.04
CA GLN A 189 13.83 6.23 -3.91
C GLN A 189 15.18 5.95 -3.23
N ASP A 190 15.74 6.94 -2.52
CA ASP A 190 16.97 6.78 -1.75
C ASP A 190 16.80 5.79 -0.60
N TRP A 191 15.66 5.81 0.12
CA TRP A 191 15.38 4.84 1.19
C TRP A 191 15.26 3.42 0.64
N LEU A 192 14.59 3.24 -0.51
CA LEU A 192 14.52 1.95 -1.20
C LEU A 192 15.93 1.45 -1.57
N ALA A 193 16.73 2.29 -2.23
CA ALA A 193 18.10 1.94 -2.63
C ALA A 193 18.98 1.58 -1.42
N GLY A 194 18.85 2.34 -0.32
CA GLY A 194 19.57 2.10 0.93
C GLY A 194 19.26 0.76 1.61
N THR A 195 18.18 0.07 1.22
CA THR A 195 17.85 -1.28 1.70
C THR A 195 18.37 -2.41 0.80
N GLY A 196 19.08 -2.07 -0.28
CA GLY A 196 19.55 -3.04 -1.28
C GLY A 196 18.51 -3.41 -2.33
N LEU A 197 17.36 -2.72 -2.37
CA LEU A 197 16.43 -2.81 -3.49
C LEU A 197 16.97 -2.02 -4.68
N ALA A 198 16.75 -2.53 -5.89
CA ALA A 198 17.25 -1.96 -7.13
C ALA A 198 16.14 -1.88 -8.20
N ARG A 199 16.50 -1.48 -9.42
CA ARG A 199 15.59 -1.34 -10.57
C ARG A 199 14.37 -0.49 -10.23
N ILE A 200 14.65 0.65 -9.60
CA ILE A 200 13.61 1.54 -9.12
C ILE A 200 12.97 2.25 -10.32
N GLU A 201 11.69 1.95 -10.58
CA GLU A 201 10.90 2.50 -11.68
C GLU A 201 9.75 3.34 -11.13
N THR A 202 9.52 4.49 -11.74
CA THR A 202 8.38 5.37 -11.42
C THR A 202 7.44 5.44 -12.61
N ARG A 203 6.14 5.26 -12.38
CA ARG A 203 5.09 5.40 -13.40
C ARG A 203 4.07 6.42 -12.96
N GLU A 204 3.69 7.31 -13.87
CA GLU A 204 2.59 8.24 -13.65
C GLU A 204 1.26 7.51 -13.61
N MET A 205 0.39 7.93 -12.70
CA MET A 205 -0.93 7.37 -12.48
C MET A 205 -1.99 8.49 -12.46
N PRO A 206 -3.29 8.15 -12.62
CA PRO A 206 -4.35 9.14 -12.53
C PRO A 206 -4.31 9.97 -11.24
N ALA A 207 -4.77 11.22 -11.34
CA ALA A 207 -4.80 12.20 -10.24
C ALA A 207 -3.41 12.50 -9.64
N ASN A 208 -2.38 12.59 -10.49
CA ASN A 208 -0.99 12.92 -10.14
C ASN A 208 -0.31 11.94 -9.16
N ASN A 209 -0.92 10.78 -8.93
CA ASN A 209 -0.30 9.73 -8.14
C ASN A 209 0.84 9.07 -8.91
N LEU A 210 1.70 8.38 -8.18
CA LEU A 210 2.73 7.53 -8.75
C LEU A 210 2.51 6.06 -8.38
N PHE A 211 3.07 5.22 -9.23
CA PHE A 211 3.32 3.82 -8.95
C PHE A 211 4.84 3.59 -8.98
N LEU A 212 5.43 3.48 -7.79
CA LEU A 212 6.86 3.31 -7.58
C LEU A 212 7.15 1.83 -7.35
N VAL A 213 8.01 1.25 -8.18
CA VAL A 213 8.35 -0.17 -8.17
C VAL A 213 9.82 -0.34 -7.86
N ALA A 214 10.17 -1.34 -7.04
CA ALA A 214 11.55 -1.74 -6.81
C ALA A 214 11.65 -3.27 -6.69
N GLU A 215 12.84 -3.81 -6.93
CA GLU A 215 13.11 -5.25 -6.96
C GLU A 215 14.23 -5.60 -5.99
N ARG A 216 14.06 -6.70 -5.24
CA ARG A 216 15.15 -7.29 -4.46
C ARG A 216 16.06 -8.07 -5.40
N VAL A 217 17.31 -7.63 -5.55
CA VAL A 217 18.30 -8.30 -6.39
C VAL A 217 18.54 -9.72 -5.86
N GLY A 218 18.70 -10.66 -6.80
CA GLY A 218 18.95 -12.08 -6.56
C GLY A 218 20.28 -12.36 -5.87
#